data_AF-A0A2S2DIT3-F1
#
_entry.id   AF-A0A2S2DIT3-F1
#
_cell.length_a   1.000
_cell.length_b   1.000
_cell.length_c   1.000
_cell.angle_alpha   90.00
_cell.angle_beta   90.00
_cell.angle_gamma   90.00
#
_symmetry.space_group_name_H-M   'P 1'
#
loop_
_entity.id
_entity.type
_entity.pdbx_description
1 polymer ?
#
loop_
_entity_poly.entity_id
_entity_poly.type
_entity_poly.pdbx_seq_one_letter_code
_entity_poly.pdbx_strand_id
1 'polypeptide(L)'
;MNDTVQNRLLPLPYWRAALAEVSLLHPEVAPDSKPIALAENDGAWRVAQAAPDLASWIEAQFNASKLERGGRIPFVLIPARLALEASHGAKQDGAELHKGASVLCIPCLLDRQGGLSPDPERMPWIPRELLEPTLQRTSVGALASVDAFIGALPEQATGMGDTFHVAARLFEAVTGAGLPGLSAMAPAGSGQRLPDFVLDEHRLVSGWHGMPYEPPIVARHLLKLYDRIVAEGPPTPLLDTLRTIADRPARAPLPLQQTAPYDGQTVGHMHPLHHLSPSQRTAMVELQRLGEGQILAVNGPPGTGKTTLLQSVVAQLWVDAALAGGDCPLIVVASTNVKAVENVLDSFAKISAETGHRRWHPYGRGFGLFLASESRQTGHPVCTGKSHPFEEFETPEMLAAAERHYLDCAAMHFRRRGDGVGTVVHDLHAELKALAARLDTLVAARHTLFHALGQDVDDGAVASYRALLATLNEELTRCREQLAQLRARLDESEQAADAALRA
;
A
#
# COMPACT_ATOMS: atom_id res chain seq x y z
N MET A 1 -34.86 -18.55 8.30
CA MET A 1 -33.57 -18.02 8.78
C MET A 1 -32.51 -18.60 7.88
N ASN A 2 -32.25 -17.92 6.75
CA ASN A 2 -31.21 -18.30 5.81
C ASN A 2 -29.90 -17.74 6.34
N ASP A 3 -29.06 -18.60 6.89
CA ASP A 3 -27.64 -18.31 7.04
C ASP A 3 -27.05 -18.26 5.63
N THR A 4 -27.09 -17.08 5.02
CA THR A 4 -26.20 -16.73 3.91
C THR A 4 -24.79 -16.80 4.48
N VAL A 5 -24.11 -17.91 4.19
CA VAL A 5 -22.68 -18.07 4.43
C VAL A 5 -21.98 -16.92 3.71
N GLN A 6 -21.62 -15.88 4.46
CA GLN A 6 -20.84 -14.75 3.96
C GLN A 6 -19.54 -15.31 3.39
N ASN A 7 -19.42 -15.12 2.08
CA ASN A 7 -18.35 -15.62 1.25
C ASN A 7 -16.98 -15.14 1.81
N ARG A 8 -16.23 -16.02 2.49
CA ARG A 8 -14.88 -15.74 3.05
C ARG A 8 -13.85 -15.32 1.98
N LEU A 9 -14.21 -15.35 0.69
CA LEU A 9 -13.41 -14.95 -0.46
C LEU A 9 -13.59 -13.48 -0.89
N LEU A 10 -14.60 -12.76 -0.40
CA LEU A 10 -14.69 -11.31 -0.58
C LEU A 10 -13.54 -10.68 0.22
N PRO A 11 -12.58 -9.95 -0.40
CA PRO A 11 -12.70 -9.01 -1.51
C PRO A 11 -11.65 -9.17 -2.64
N LEU A 12 -10.97 -10.31 -2.81
CA LEU A 12 -9.88 -10.45 -3.79
C LEU A 12 -10.36 -10.43 -5.26
N PRO A 13 -11.34 -11.28 -5.67
CA PRO A 13 -11.93 -11.20 -7.00
C PRO A 13 -12.56 -9.84 -7.28
N TYR A 14 -13.18 -9.23 -6.25
CA TYR A 14 -13.72 -7.88 -6.32
C TYR A 14 -12.65 -6.83 -6.60
N TRP A 15 -11.56 -6.78 -5.82
CA TRP A 15 -10.47 -5.83 -6.05
C TRP A 15 -9.80 -6.01 -7.40
N ARG A 16 -9.66 -7.26 -7.85
CA ARG A 16 -9.16 -7.59 -9.19
C ARG A 16 -10.08 -7.02 -10.28
N ALA A 17 -11.39 -7.24 -10.19
CA ALA A 17 -12.36 -6.74 -11.15
C ALA A 17 -12.48 -5.21 -11.12
N ALA A 18 -12.58 -4.61 -9.93
CA ALA A 18 -12.60 -3.16 -9.76
C ALA A 18 -11.34 -2.50 -10.35
N LEU A 19 -10.15 -3.09 -10.14
CA LEU A 19 -8.91 -2.58 -10.74
C LEU A 19 -8.93 -2.66 -12.27
N ALA A 20 -9.52 -3.71 -12.83
CA ALA A 20 -9.66 -3.87 -14.28
C ALA A 20 -10.60 -2.80 -14.87
N GLU A 21 -11.64 -2.41 -14.13
CA GLU A 21 -12.64 -1.42 -14.56
C GLU A 21 -12.18 0.03 -14.40
N VAL A 22 -11.46 0.37 -13.32
CA VAL A 22 -11.01 1.74 -13.01
C VAL A 22 -10.22 2.37 -14.16
N SER A 23 -9.57 1.56 -14.99
CA SER A 23 -8.76 2.03 -16.11
C SER A 23 -9.52 2.07 -17.44
N LEU A 24 -10.80 1.67 -17.49
CA LEU A 24 -11.56 1.61 -18.73
C LEU A 24 -12.07 3.00 -19.11
N LEU A 25 -11.78 3.40 -20.35
CA LEU A 25 -12.34 4.60 -20.97
C LEU A 25 -13.84 4.40 -21.26
N HIS A 26 -14.60 5.50 -21.31
CA HIS A 26 -15.99 5.54 -21.78
C HIS A 26 -15.99 5.53 -23.32
N PRO A 27 -16.38 4.42 -23.99
CA PRO A 27 -16.43 4.39 -25.45
C PRO A 27 -17.63 5.21 -25.95
N GLU A 28 -17.38 6.07 -26.94
CA GLU A 28 -18.40 6.93 -27.55
C GLU A 28 -18.83 6.38 -28.90
N VAL A 29 -20.14 6.17 -29.08
CA VAL A 29 -20.70 5.76 -30.37
C VAL A 29 -21.10 6.99 -31.16
N ALA A 30 -20.47 7.18 -32.31
CA ALA A 30 -20.81 8.28 -33.21
C ALA A 30 -22.33 8.29 -33.55
N PRO A 31 -23.00 9.46 -33.57
CA PRO A 31 -24.45 9.53 -33.80
C PRO A 31 -24.93 8.92 -35.13
N ASP A 32 -24.06 8.91 -36.14
CA ASP A 32 -24.27 8.36 -37.48
C ASP A 32 -23.81 6.88 -37.61
N SER A 33 -23.32 6.28 -36.53
CA SER A 33 -22.96 4.86 -36.49
C SER A 33 -24.18 4.01 -36.81
N LYS A 34 -24.02 3.09 -37.76
CA LYS A 34 -25.06 2.14 -38.16
C LYS A 34 -25.02 0.91 -37.25
N PRO A 35 -26.18 0.39 -36.80
CA PRO A 35 -26.19 -0.80 -35.98
C PRO A 35 -25.72 -2.03 -36.78
N ILE A 36 -25.09 -2.95 -36.08
CA ILE A 36 -24.73 -4.28 -36.55
C ILE A 36 -25.78 -5.31 -36.11
N ALA A 37 -25.90 -6.41 -36.84
CA ALA A 37 -26.70 -7.56 -36.42
C ALA A 37 -25.77 -8.66 -35.90
N LEU A 38 -26.09 -9.20 -34.73
CA LEU A 38 -25.41 -10.35 -34.17
C LEU A 38 -26.21 -11.63 -34.48
N ALA A 39 -25.51 -12.73 -34.69
CA ALA A 39 -26.10 -14.05 -34.80
C ALA A 39 -25.32 -15.07 -33.96
N GLU A 40 -26.04 -16.07 -33.49
CA GLU A 40 -25.50 -17.23 -32.81
C GLU A 40 -25.74 -18.47 -33.67
N ASN A 41 -24.68 -19.23 -33.95
CA ASN A 41 -24.77 -20.53 -34.59
C ASN A 41 -23.98 -21.55 -33.75
N ASP A 42 -24.63 -22.59 -33.26
CA ASP A 42 -24.02 -23.66 -32.46
C ASP A 42 -23.16 -23.14 -31.28
N GLY A 43 -23.65 -22.12 -30.56
CA GLY A 43 -22.96 -21.50 -29.43
C GLY A 43 -21.85 -20.50 -29.81
N ALA A 44 -21.56 -20.34 -31.10
CA ALA A 44 -20.58 -19.36 -31.60
C ALA A 44 -21.27 -18.07 -32.06
N TRP A 45 -20.90 -16.96 -31.42
CA TRP A 45 -21.42 -15.64 -31.72
C TRP A 45 -20.60 -14.95 -32.81
N ARG A 46 -21.28 -14.20 -33.69
CA ARG A 46 -20.64 -13.43 -34.76
C ARG A 46 -21.43 -12.20 -35.16
N VAL A 47 -20.76 -11.27 -35.81
CA VAL A 47 -21.40 -10.18 -36.56
C VAL A 47 -21.92 -10.75 -37.88
N ALA A 48 -23.24 -10.79 -38.02
CA ALA A 48 -23.92 -11.35 -39.18
C ALA A 48 -24.16 -10.31 -40.29
N GLN A 49 -24.43 -9.06 -39.91
CA GLN A 49 -24.65 -7.96 -40.85
C GLN A 49 -24.06 -6.67 -40.32
N ALA A 50 -23.43 -5.91 -41.21
CA ALA A 50 -22.94 -4.57 -40.95
C ALA A 50 -22.98 -3.76 -42.27
N ALA A 51 -23.06 -2.44 -42.16
CA ALA A 51 -23.04 -1.56 -43.32
C ALA A 51 -21.63 -0.99 -43.57
N PRO A 52 -21.21 -0.78 -44.83
CA PRO A 52 -21.96 -1.00 -46.07
C PRO A 52 -22.16 -2.47 -46.44
N ASP A 53 -21.20 -3.32 -46.08
CA ASP A 53 -21.27 -4.78 -46.13
C ASP A 53 -20.36 -5.34 -45.02
N LEU A 54 -20.52 -6.62 -44.69
CA LEU A 54 -19.81 -7.24 -43.57
C LEU A 54 -18.28 -7.26 -43.79
N ALA A 55 -17.82 -7.56 -45.01
CA ALA A 55 -16.38 -7.71 -45.28
C ALA A 55 -15.66 -6.36 -45.17
N SER A 56 -16.19 -5.33 -45.84
CA SER A 56 -15.65 -3.96 -45.77
C SER A 56 -15.70 -3.41 -44.35
N TRP A 57 -16.76 -3.72 -43.59
CA TRP A 57 -16.88 -3.30 -42.19
C TRP A 57 -15.83 -3.96 -41.29
N ILE A 58 -15.60 -5.27 -41.41
CA ILE A 58 -14.56 -6.00 -40.65
C ILE A 58 -13.18 -5.41 -40.97
N GLU A 59 -12.87 -5.23 -42.27
CA GLU A 59 -11.59 -4.66 -42.69
C GLU A 59 -11.37 -3.26 -42.10
N ALA A 60 -12.41 -2.43 -42.08
CA ALA A 60 -12.35 -1.11 -41.43
C ALA A 60 -12.07 -1.20 -39.92
N GLN A 61 -12.65 -2.19 -39.21
CA GLN A 61 -12.37 -2.38 -37.77
C GLN A 61 -10.91 -2.78 -37.53
N PHE A 62 -10.38 -3.69 -38.34
CA PHE A 62 -8.98 -4.12 -38.25
C PHE A 62 -8.02 -2.96 -38.58
N ASN A 63 -8.32 -2.18 -39.62
CA ASN A 63 -7.51 -1.01 -39.99
C ASN A 63 -7.53 0.10 -38.93
N ALA A 64 -8.64 0.24 -38.19
CA ALA A 64 -8.77 1.21 -37.12
C ALA A 64 -8.13 0.77 -35.79
N SER A 65 -7.86 -0.54 -35.62
CA SER A 65 -7.18 -1.07 -34.44
C SER A 65 -5.67 -1.00 -34.57
N LYS A 66 -4.97 -0.57 -33.52
CA LYS A 66 -3.50 -0.65 -33.44
C LYS A 66 -3.01 -1.96 -32.82
N LEU A 67 -3.93 -2.83 -32.39
CA LEU A 67 -3.64 -4.09 -31.72
C LEU A 67 -4.26 -5.27 -32.47
N GLU A 68 -3.44 -6.08 -33.12
CA GLU A 68 -3.83 -7.37 -33.68
C GLU A 68 -2.95 -8.48 -33.06
N ARG A 69 -3.57 -9.53 -32.51
CA ARG A 69 -2.88 -10.70 -31.98
C ARG A 69 -3.60 -11.98 -32.37
N GLY A 70 -2.90 -12.91 -33.01
CA GLY A 70 -3.48 -14.18 -33.44
C GLY A 70 -4.66 -14.03 -34.41
N GLY A 71 -4.65 -12.99 -35.25
CA GLY A 71 -5.74 -12.69 -36.19
C GLY A 71 -7.01 -12.12 -35.55
N ARG A 72 -6.91 -11.63 -34.31
CA ARG A 72 -8.02 -11.00 -33.58
C ARG A 72 -7.65 -9.61 -33.09
N ILE A 73 -8.65 -8.74 -33.00
CA ILE A 73 -8.53 -7.40 -32.43
C ILE A 73 -9.37 -7.27 -31.15
N PRO A 74 -8.92 -6.50 -30.14
CA PRO A 74 -9.76 -6.06 -29.04
C PRO A 74 -10.93 -5.20 -29.54
N PHE A 75 -12.13 -5.54 -29.09
CA PHE A 75 -13.38 -4.95 -29.57
C PHE A 75 -14.36 -4.75 -28.42
N VAL A 76 -15.22 -3.75 -28.51
CA VAL A 76 -16.31 -3.55 -27.54
C VAL A 76 -17.65 -3.52 -28.25
N LEU A 77 -18.61 -4.28 -27.72
CA LEU A 77 -20.00 -4.25 -28.16
C LEU A 77 -20.81 -3.33 -27.25
N ILE A 78 -21.65 -2.53 -27.88
CA ILE A 78 -22.49 -1.53 -27.21
C ILE A 78 -23.93 -1.80 -27.65
N PRO A 79 -24.77 -2.38 -26.79
CA PRO A 79 -26.13 -2.81 -27.14
C PRO A 79 -27.11 -1.66 -27.33
N ALA A 80 -26.84 -0.50 -26.72
CA ALA A 80 -27.61 0.72 -26.89
C ALA A 80 -26.75 1.95 -26.57
N ARG A 81 -27.13 3.10 -27.13
CA ARG A 81 -26.52 4.40 -26.84
C ARG A 81 -27.57 5.41 -26.38
N LEU A 82 -27.15 6.41 -25.61
CA LEU A 82 -27.99 7.56 -25.29
C LEU A 82 -27.95 8.61 -26.42
N ALA A 83 -29.09 9.23 -26.66
CA ALA A 83 -29.23 10.42 -27.47
C ALA A 83 -30.05 11.46 -26.70
N LEU A 84 -29.71 12.74 -26.80
CA LEU A 84 -30.50 13.81 -26.18
C LEU A 84 -31.90 13.86 -26.80
N GLU A 85 -32.92 14.01 -25.95
CA GLU A 85 -34.29 14.21 -26.42
C GLU A 85 -34.51 15.71 -26.66
N ALA A 86 -34.75 16.11 -27.92
CA ALA A 86 -34.94 17.51 -28.27
C ALA A 86 -36.30 18.00 -27.75
N SER A 87 -36.32 18.76 -26.65
CA SER A 87 -37.53 19.46 -26.21
C SER A 87 -37.70 20.78 -27.00
N HIS A 88 -38.91 21.03 -27.50
CA HIS A 88 -39.21 22.23 -28.27
C HIS A 88 -39.06 23.49 -27.40
N GLY A 89 -37.99 24.27 -27.62
CA GLY A 89 -37.92 25.69 -27.25
C GLY A 89 -36.79 26.12 -26.32
N ALA A 90 -35.99 25.22 -25.75
CA ALA A 90 -34.83 25.59 -24.95
C ALA A 90 -33.53 25.18 -25.65
N LYS A 91 -32.70 26.16 -26.05
CA LYS A 91 -31.28 25.91 -26.32
C LYS A 91 -30.64 25.58 -24.97
N GLN A 92 -30.53 24.30 -24.64
CA GLN A 92 -29.66 23.86 -23.57
C GLN A 92 -28.22 23.88 -24.10
N ASP A 93 -27.31 24.48 -23.33
CA ASP A 93 -25.88 24.50 -23.65
C ASP A 93 -25.43 23.05 -23.87
N GLY A 94 -25.09 22.74 -25.13
CA GLY A 94 -24.86 21.38 -25.60
C GLY A 94 -23.56 20.76 -25.10
N ALA A 95 -23.06 21.12 -23.92
CA ALA A 95 -21.72 20.81 -23.45
C ALA A 95 -21.59 19.50 -22.65
N GLU A 96 -22.67 18.90 -22.14
CA GLU A 96 -22.52 17.83 -21.12
C GLU A 96 -22.74 16.39 -21.62
N LEU A 97 -23.30 16.16 -22.81
CA LEU A 97 -23.35 14.83 -23.45
C LEU A 97 -23.00 14.92 -24.93
N HIS A 98 -21.78 15.34 -25.22
CA HIS A 98 -21.28 15.29 -26.59
C HIS A 98 -21.13 13.83 -27.02
N LYS A 99 -22.02 13.36 -27.90
CA LYS A 99 -21.81 12.26 -28.87
C LYS A 99 -21.87 10.81 -28.34
N GLY A 100 -22.99 10.45 -27.71
CA GLY A 100 -23.41 9.05 -27.61
C GLY A 100 -22.76 8.28 -26.48
N ALA A 101 -23.23 8.55 -25.26
CA ALA A 101 -22.83 7.83 -24.06
C ALA A 101 -23.33 6.37 -24.14
N SER A 102 -22.39 5.44 -24.27
CA SER A 102 -22.65 4.02 -24.09
C SER A 102 -23.09 3.78 -22.66
N VAL A 103 -24.22 3.10 -22.42
CA VAL A 103 -24.71 2.79 -21.06
C VAL A 103 -24.18 1.47 -20.52
N LEU A 104 -23.69 0.62 -21.42
CA LEU A 104 -23.12 -0.69 -21.11
C LEU A 104 -22.12 -1.04 -22.21
N CYS A 105 -20.97 -1.57 -21.80
CA CYS A 105 -19.88 -1.94 -22.68
C CYS A 105 -19.53 -3.39 -22.46
N ILE A 106 -19.47 -4.18 -23.53
CA ILE A 106 -19.22 -5.62 -23.49
C ILE A 106 -17.92 -5.91 -24.24
N PRO A 107 -16.80 -6.11 -23.54
CA PRO A 107 -15.50 -6.36 -24.17
C PRO A 107 -15.46 -7.76 -24.78
N CYS A 108 -14.88 -7.87 -25.97
CA CYS A 108 -14.70 -9.12 -26.69
C CYS A 108 -13.51 -9.03 -27.65
N LEU A 109 -13.21 -10.12 -28.33
CA LEU A 109 -12.26 -10.17 -29.44
C LEU A 109 -13.04 -10.43 -30.73
N LEU A 110 -12.73 -9.66 -31.77
CA LEU A 110 -13.27 -9.82 -33.12
C LEU A 110 -12.21 -10.49 -34.02
N ASP A 111 -12.58 -11.56 -34.73
CA ASP A 111 -11.75 -12.19 -35.76
C ASP A 111 -12.07 -11.69 -37.18
N ARG A 112 -11.23 -12.07 -38.16
CA ARG A 112 -11.38 -11.66 -39.56
C ARG A 112 -12.60 -12.27 -40.26
N GLN A 113 -13.27 -13.24 -39.64
CA GLN A 113 -14.49 -13.87 -40.13
C GLN A 113 -15.74 -13.28 -39.46
N GLY A 114 -15.58 -12.28 -38.59
CA GLY A 114 -16.67 -11.65 -37.84
C GLY A 114 -17.05 -12.42 -36.58
N GLY A 115 -16.32 -13.47 -36.21
CA GLY A 115 -16.51 -14.23 -34.98
C GLY A 115 -16.15 -13.41 -33.73
N LEU A 116 -16.91 -13.64 -32.66
CA LEU A 116 -16.79 -12.96 -31.38
C LEU A 116 -16.42 -13.97 -30.30
N SER A 117 -15.39 -13.66 -29.51
CA SER A 117 -15.02 -14.44 -28.31
C SER A 117 -14.85 -13.52 -27.10
N PRO A 118 -15.08 -14.01 -25.86
CA PRO A 118 -14.93 -13.18 -24.67
C PRO A 118 -13.53 -12.56 -24.54
N ASP A 119 -13.46 -11.37 -23.94
CA ASP A 119 -12.19 -10.82 -23.49
C ASP A 119 -11.73 -11.61 -22.24
N PRO A 120 -10.53 -12.20 -22.23
CA PRO A 120 -10.07 -13.01 -21.11
C PRO A 120 -9.69 -12.18 -19.87
N GLU A 121 -9.46 -10.87 -20.03
CA GLU A 121 -9.01 -9.99 -18.96
C GLU A 121 -10.15 -9.13 -18.39
N ARG A 122 -11.23 -8.89 -19.14
CA ARG A 122 -12.26 -7.86 -18.82
C ARG A 122 -13.67 -8.41 -18.79
N MET A 123 -14.44 -7.87 -17.85
CA MET A 123 -15.87 -8.10 -17.72
C MET A 123 -16.66 -6.99 -18.41
N PRO A 124 -17.94 -7.22 -18.76
CA PRO A 124 -18.86 -6.14 -19.11
C PRO A 124 -18.87 -5.06 -18.03
N TRP A 125 -18.94 -3.79 -18.42
CA TRP A 125 -18.91 -2.68 -17.47
C TRP A 125 -19.90 -1.57 -17.86
N ILE A 126 -20.36 -0.83 -16.85
CA ILE A 126 -21.06 0.44 -17.03
C ILE A 126 -20.02 1.55 -16.85
N PRO A 127 -19.90 2.51 -17.79
CA PRO A 127 -18.94 3.61 -17.65
C PRO A 127 -19.11 4.36 -16.33
N ARG A 128 -18.00 4.51 -15.59
CA ARG A 128 -18.00 5.05 -14.22
C ARG A 128 -18.58 6.45 -14.11
N GLU A 129 -18.48 7.24 -15.17
CA GLU A 129 -19.03 8.59 -15.26
C GLU A 129 -20.56 8.64 -15.07
N LEU A 130 -21.24 7.54 -15.46
CA LEU A 130 -22.69 7.37 -15.31
C LEU A 130 -23.10 6.78 -13.95
N LEU A 131 -22.17 6.57 -13.01
CA LEU A 131 -22.44 5.94 -11.72
C LEU A 131 -22.30 6.92 -10.55
N GLU A 132 -23.26 6.89 -9.64
CA GLU A 132 -23.21 7.69 -8.42
C GLU A 132 -22.18 7.17 -7.40
N PRO A 133 -21.44 8.06 -6.71
CA PRO A 133 -21.53 9.52 -6.78
C PRO A 133 -20.83 10.10 -8.02
N THR A 134 -21.54 10.95 -8.78
CA THR A 134 -21.02 11.67 -9.96
C THR A 134 -21.37 13.16 -9.87
N LEU A 135 -20.54 14.00 -10.49
CA LEU A 135 -20.82 15.42 -10.67
C LEU A 135 -21.61 15.69 -11.96
N GLN A 136 -21.79 14.66 -12.80
CA GLN A 136 -22.58 14.76 -14.03
C GLN A 136 -24.07 14.80 -13.70
N ARG A 137 -24.85 15.46 -14.56
CA ARG A 137 -26.32 15.49 -14.45
C ARG A 137 -26.98 14.13 -14.73
N THR A 138 -26.30 13.30 -15.51
CA THR A 138 -26.83 12.03 -16.00
C THR A 138 -26.20 10.87 -15.23
N SER A 139 -27.04 10.06 -14.60
CA SER A 139 -26.66 8.85 -13.83
C SER A 139 -27.59 7.70 -14.21
N VAL A 140 -27.04 6.49 -14.32
CA VAL A 140 -27.82 5.27 -14.60
C VAL A 140 -27.97 4.38 -13.36
N GLY A 141 -27.24 4.66 -12.27
CA GLY A 141 -27.31 3.91 -11.04
C GLY A 141 -26.15 4.18 -10.09
N ALA A 142 -26.09 3.47 -8.97
CA ALA A 142 -25.04 3.63 -7.97
C ALA A 142 -23.81 2.74 -8.22
N LEU A 143 -22.61 3.27 -8.01
CA LEU A 143 -21.36 2.49 -8.03
C LEU A 143 -21.41 1.35 -7.00
N ALA A 144 -22.04 1.57 -5.85
CA ALA A 144 -22.23 0.54 -4.83
C ALA A 144 -23.01 -0.69 -5.34
N SER A 145 -23.93 -0.52 -6.30
CA SER A 145 -24.66 -1.63 -6.92
C SER A 145 -23.76 -2.45 -7.84
N VAL A 146 -22.87 -1.80 -8.58
CA VAL A 146 -21.82 -2.46 -9.37
C VAL A 146 -20.90 -3.26 -8.45
N ASP A 147 -20.43 -2.64 -7.37
CA ASP A 147 -19.52 -3.27 -6.41
C ASP A 147 -20.16 -4.52 -5.77
N ALA A 148 -21.44 -4.44 -5.40
CA ALA A 148 -22.20 -5.56 -4.86
C ALA A 148 -22.37 -6.70 -5.89
N PHE A 149 -22.62 -6.35 -7.16
CA PHE A 149 -22.73 -7.33 -8.23
C PHE A 149 -21.41 -8.05 -8.48
N ILE A 150 -20.31 -7.31 -8.61
CA ILE A 150 -18.96 -7.86 -8.78
C ILE A 150 -18.58 -8.75 -7.59
N GLY A 151 -18.93 -8.35 -6.37
CA GLY A 151 -18.69 -9.15 -5.18
C GLY A 151 -19.45 -10.49 -5.16
N ALA A 152 -20.56 -10.58 -5.88
CA ALA A 152 -21.43 -11.77 -5.94
C ALA A 152 -21.25 -12.60 -7.22
N LEU A 153 -20.36 -12.20 -8.14
CA LEU A 153 -20.17 -12.86 -9.43
C LEU A 153 -19.61 -14.29 -9.24
N PRO A 154 -20.33 -15.33 -9.72
CA PRO A 154 -19.99 -16.70 -9.35
C PRO A 154 -18.83 -17.32 -10.15
N GLU A 155 -18.49 -16.88 -11.37
CA GLU A 155 -17.41 -17.50 -12.19
C GLU A 155 -17.03 -16.66 -13.43
N GLN A 156 -15.90 -16.97 -14.06
CA GLN A 156 -15.46 -16.36 -15.34
C GLN A 156 -16.28 -16.89 -16.52
N ALA A 157 -16.72 -15.99 -17.42
CA ALA A 157 -17.46 -16.36 -18.63
C ALA A 157 -16.61 -17.27 -19.56
N THR A 158 -17.16 -18.41 -19.98
CA THR A 158 -16.45 -19.36 -20.85
C THR A 158 -16.70 -19.13 -22.34
N GLY A 159 -17.87 -18.55 -22.67
CA GLY A 159 -18.26 -18.16 -24.03
C GLY A 159 -18.99 -16.82 -24.07
N MET A 160 -19.21 -16.30 -25.28
CA MET A 160 -19.89 -15.00 -25.47
C MET A 160 -21.31 -15.00 -24.92
N GLY A 161 -22.02 -16.13 -24.96
CA GLY A 161 -23.35 -16.26 -24.33
C GLY A 161 -23.33 -15.97 -22.84
N ASP A 162 -22.35 -16.55 -22.11
CA ASP A 162 -22.14 -16.26 -20.69
C ASP A 162 -21.82 -14.78 -20.47
N THR A 163 -20.98 -14.19 -21.33
CA THR A 163 -20.63 -12.77 -21.27
C THR A 163 -21.85 -11.87 -21.43
N PHE A 164 -22.76 -12.19 -22.38
CA PHE A 164 -24.01 -11.45 -22.52
C PHE A 164 -24.94 -11.63 -21.32
N HIS A 165 -25.01 -12.83 -20.75
CA HIS A 165 -25.79 -13.08 -19.54
C HIS A 165 -25.27 -12.26 -18.35
N VAL A 166 -23.96 -12.22 -18.15
CA VAL A 166 -23.32 -11.38 -17.13
C VAL A 166 -23.60 -9.90 -17.39
N ALA A 167 -23.50 -9.44 -18.64
CA ALA A 167 -23.78 -8.06 -19.01
C ALA A 167 -25.23 -7.65 -18.70
N ALA A 168 -26.20 -8.54 -18.99
CA ALA A 168 -27.60 -8.31 -18.67
C ALA A 168 -27.79 -8.20 -17.15
N ARG A 169 -27.29 -9.16 -16.38
CA ARG A 169 -27.44 -9.15 -14.91
C ARG A 169 -26.76 -7.96 -14.25
N LEU A 170 -25.60 -7.52 -14.76
CA LEU A 170 -24.93 -6.31 -14.29
C LEU A 170 -25.86 -5.10 -14.48
N PHE A 171 -26.39 -4.93 -15.69
CA PHE A 171 -27.25 -3.81 -16.02
C PHE A 171 -28.54 -3.81 -15.20
N GLU A 172 -29.16 -4.98 -15.02
CA GLU A 172 -30.35 -5.16 -14.18
C GLU A 172 -30.06 -4.85 -12.70
N ALA A 173 -28.93 -5.31 -12.17
CA ALA A 173 -28.55 -5.07 -10.77
C ALA A 173 -28.30 -3.59 -10.47
N VAL A 174 -27.83 -2.82 -11.46
CA VAL A 174 -27.49 -1.40 -11.30
C VAL A 174 -28.67 -0.50 -11.57
N THR A 175 -29.45 -0.79 -12.61
CA THR A 175 -30.52 0.10 -13.09
C THR A 175 -31.91 -0.33 -12.65
N GLY A 176 -32.09 -1.59 -12.22
CA GLY A 176 -33.41 -2.19 -11.97
C GLY A 176 -34.23 -2.44 -13.24
N ALA A 177 -33.66 -2.23 -14.42
CA ALA A 177 -34.34 -2.30 -15.71
C ALA A 177 -33.60 -3.24 -16.67
N GLY A 178 -34.32 -3.72 -17.69
CA GLY A 178 -33.73 -4.48 -18.79
C GLY A 178 -33.24 -3.55 -19.90
N LEU A 179 -32.19 -3.98 -20.61
CA LEU A 179 -31.74 -3.29 -21.81
C LEU A 179 -32.28 -3.99 -23.07
N PRO A 180 -33.00 -3.29 -23.96
CA PRO A 180 -33.47 -3.86 -25.22
C PRO A 180 -32.33 -4.50 -26.04
N GLY A 181 -32.54 -5.74 -26.51
CA GLY A 181 -31.54 -6.52 -27.25
C GLY A 181 -30.70 -7.49 -26.39
N LEU A 182 -30.44 -7.15 -25.13
CA LEU A 182 -29.81 -8.05 -24.15
C LEU A 182 -30.83 -8.92 -23.43
N SER A 183 -32.03 -8.39 -23.13
CA SER A 183 -33.10 -9.16 -22.50
C SER A 183 -33.58 -10.34 -23.35
N ALA A 184 -33.37 -10.30 -24.67
CA ALA A 184 -33.65 -11.43 -25.58
C ALA A 184 -32.60 -12.54 -25.48
N MET A 185 -31.42 -12.24 -24.94
CA MET A 185 -30.30 -13.16 -24.75
C MET A 185 -30.18 -13.67 -23.30
N ALA A 186 -31.04 -13.17 -22.39
CA ALA A 186 -31.10 -13.66 -21.02
C ALA A 186 -31.85 -15.02 -20.95
N PRO A 187 -31.42 -15.95 -20.08
CA PRO A 187 -32.09 -17.24 -19.93
C PRO A 187 -33.52 -17.07 -19.45
N ALA A 188 -34.43 -17.94 -19.92
CA ALA A 188 -35.88 -17.89 -19.68
C ALA A 188 -36.32 -18.16 -18.21
N GLY A 189 -35.45 -17.94 -17.23
CA GLY A 189 -35.58 -18.45 -15.85
C GLY A 189 -36.31 -17.55 -14.85
N SER A 190 -36.54 -16.28 -15.12
CA SER A 190 -37.35 -15.41 -14.26
C SER A 190 -38.47 -14.79 -15.08
N GLY A 191 -39.66 -15.36 -15.00
CA GLY A 191 -40.84 -14.98 -15.80
C GLY A 191 -41.40 -13.57 -15.58
N GLN A 192 -40.59 -12.63 -15.10
CA GLN A 192 -40.94 -11.23 -14.91
C GLN A 192 -40.07 -10.38 -15.83
N ARG A 193 -40.65 -9.92 -16.94
CA ARG A 193 -40.00 -8.99 -17.86
C ARG A 193 -39.78 -7.67 -17.12
N LEU A 194 -38.51 -7.30 -16.91
CA LEU A 194 -38.15 -6.01 -16.35
C LEU A 194 -38.64 -4.87 -17.25
N PRO A 195 -38.94 -3.69 -16.70
CA PRO A 195 -39.25 -2.52 -17.51
C PRO A 195 -38.08 -2.20 -18.43
N ASP A 196 -38.37 -1.63 -19.60
CA ASP A 196 -37.33 -1.10 -20.48
C ASP A 196 -36.65 0.08 -19.78
N PHE A 197 -35.33 0.17 -19.92
CA PHE A 197 -34.56 1.27 -19.35
C PHE A 197 -34.98 2.62 -19.95
N VAL A 198 -35.29 3.57 -19.07
CA VAL A 198 -35.64 4.95 -19.40
C VAL A 198 -34.77 5.87 -18.56
N LEU A 199 -34.32 6.96 -19.16
CA LEU A 199 -33.51 7.98 -18.51
C LEU A 199 -34.08 9.36 -18.86
N ASP A 200 -34.34 10.18 -17.85
CA ASP A 200 -34.93 11.50 -18.07
C ASP A 200 -34.04 12.35 -18.99
N GLU A 201 -34.68 13.12 -19.87
CA GLU A 201 -34.03 14.00 -20.87
C GLU A 201 -33.22 13.26 -21.96
N HIS A 202 -33.21 11.93 -21.94
CA HIS A 202 -32.44 11.10 -22.87
C HIS A 202 -33.30 10.02 -23.52
N ARG A 203 -33.18 9.92 -24.84
CA ARG A 203 -33.71 8.79 -25.61
C ARG A 203 -32.68 7.68 -25.71
N LEU A 204 -33.07 6.48 -25.31
CA LEU A 204 -32.31 5.27 -25.62
C LEU A 204 -32.45 4.92 -27.11
N VAL A 205 -31.32 4.83 -27.81
CA VAL A 205 -31.27 4.33 -29.19
C VAL A 205 -30.79 2.88 -29.15
N SER A 206 -31.74 1.96 -29.30
CA SER A 206 -31.48 0.52 -29.29
C SER A 206 -30.85 0.06 -30.61
N GLY A 207 -29.84 -0.79 -30.50
CA GLY A 207 -29.12 -1.32 -31.64
C GLY A 207 -27.69 -1.66 -31.24
N TRP A 208 -27.23 -2.84 -31.64
CA TRP A 208 -25.86 -3.24 -31.39
C TRP A 208 -24.93 -2.35 -32.20
N HIS A 209 -23.96 -1.74 -31.54
CA HIS A 209 -22.83 -1.07 -32.15
C HIS A 209 -21.56 -1.76 -31.70
N GLY A 210 -20.48 -1.54 -32.45
CA GLY A 210 -19.18 -2.05 -32.06
C GLY A 210 -18.07 -1.18 -32.60
N MET A 211 -16.97 -1.15 -31.86
CA MET A 211 -15.76 -0.43 -32.26
C MET A 211 -14.52 -1.15 -31.72
N PRO A 212 -13.36 -1.01 -32.38
CA PRO A 212 -12.10 -1.43 -31.82
C PRO A 212 -11.89 -0.67 -30.51
N TYR A 213 -11.54 -1.39 -29.46
CA TYR A 213 -11.35 -0.79 -28.14
C TYR A 213 -9.97 -1.14 -27.67
N GLU A 214 -9.10 -0.14 -27.60
CA GLU A 214 -7.76 -0.30 -27.04
C GLU A 214 -7.81 0.01 -25.55
N PRO A 215 -7.87 -1.02 -24.70
CA PRO A 215 -7.87 -0.80 -23.27
C PRO A 215 -6.52 -0.23 -22.83
N PRO A 216 -6.51 0.69 -21.86
CA PRO A 216 -5.26 1.16 -21.28
C PRO A 216 -4.48 -0.02 -20.67
N ILE A 217 -3.16 -0.05 -20.87
CA ILE A 217 -2.25 -1.07 -20.31
C ILE A 217 -2.01 -0.84 -18.80
N VAL A 218 -2.80 0.04 -18.18
CA VAL A 218 -2.68 0.38 -16.77
C VAL A 218 -3.01 -0.86 -15.94
N ALA A 219 -2.24 -1.08 -14.88
CA ALA A 219 -2.43 -2.17 -13.93
C ALA A 219 -2.36 -3.60 -14.49
N ARG A 220 -1.98 -3.86 -15.76
CA ARG A 220 -1.86 -5.23 -16.31
C ARG A 220 -1.03 -6.17 -15.42
N HIS A 221 0.10 -5.67 -14.92
CA HIS A 221 0.96 -6.46 -14.03
C HIS A 221 0.32 -6.70 -12.65
N LEU A 222 -0.49 -5.75 -12.16
CA LEU A 222 -1.25 -5.90 -10.93
C LEU A 222 -2.39 -6.91 -11.10
N LEU A 223 -3.12 -6.87 -12.23
CA LEU A 223 -4.16 -7.86 -12.54
C LEU A 223 -3.59 -9.28 -12.58
N LYS A 224 -2.44 -9.48 -13.24
CA LYS A 224 -1.74 -10.77 -13.23
C LYS A 224 -1.31 -11.21 -11.83
N LEU A 225 -0.90 -10.27 -10.98
CA LEU A 225 -0.57 -10.56 -9.59
C LEU A 225 -1.83 -11.03 -8.83
N TYR A 226 -2.96 -10.36 -9.00
CA TYR A 226 -4.23 -10.79 -8.41
C TYR A 226 -4.66 -12.17 -8.91
N ASP A 227 -4.61 -12.41 -10.23
CA ASP A 227 -4.97 -13.69 -10.84
C ASP A 227 -4.09 -14.82 -10.25
N ARG A 228 -2.79 -14.56 -10.06
CA ARG A 228 -1.86 -15.50 -9.45
C ARG A 228 -2.16 -15.75 -7.96
N ILE A 229 -2.45 -14.71 -7.18
CA ILE A 229 -2.84 -14.85 -5.76
C ILE A 229 -4.12 -15.69 -5.65
N VAL A 230 -5.11 -15.46 -6.51
CA VAL A 230 -6.37 -16.22 -6.53
C VAL A 230 -6.12 -17.68 -6.92
N ALA A 231 -5.29 -17.93 -7.93
CA ALA A 231 -5.02 -19.29 -8.42
C ALA A 231 -4.14 -20.12 -7.47
N GLU A 232 -3.07 -19.53 -6.92
CA GLU A 232 -2.09 -20.23 -6.10
C GLU A 232 -2.46 -20.23 -4.61
N GLY A 233 -3.31 -19.30 -4.16
CA GLY A 233 -3.72 -19.17 -2.75
C GLY A 233 -2.56 -19.04 -1.75
N PRO A 234 -1.50 -18.23 -2.02
CA PRO A 234 -0.39 -18.11 -1.07
C PRO A 234 -0.84 -17.41 0.23
N PRO A 235 -0.10 -17.58 1.35
CA PRO A 235 -0.34 -16.79 2.54
C PRO A 235 -0.15 -15.30 2.23
N THR A 236 -1.15 -14.47 2.55
CA THR A 236 -1.12 -13.02 2.30
C THR A 236 -1.49 -12.23 3.57
N PRO A 237 -0.73 -12.37 4.68
CA PRO A 237 -1.13 -11.86 6.00
C PRO A 237 -1.35 -10.34 6.04
N LEU A 238 -0.56 -9.56 5.27
CA LEU A 238 -0.78 -8.12 5.13
C LEU A 238 -2.10 -7.82 4.40
N LEU A 239 -2.37 -8.55 3.32
CA LEU A 239 -3.58 -8.39 2.54
C LEU A 239 -4.81 -8.74 3.38
N ASP A 240 -4.78 -9.87 4.09
CA ASP A 240 -5.84 -10.28 5.02
C ASP A 240 -6.08 -9.25 6.13
N THR A 241 -5.02 -8.58 6.58
CA THR A 241 -5.15 -7.45 7.51
C THR A 241 -5.81 -6.24 6.86
N LEU A 242 -5.43 -5.87 5.65
CA LEU A 242 -6.07 -4.78 4.90
C LEU A 242 -7.54 -5.08 4.60
N ARG A 243 -7.87 -6.34 4.27
CA ARG A 243 -9.24 -6.82 3.98
C ARG A 243 -10.20 -6.62 5.15
N THR A 244 -9.68 -6.72 6.37
CA THR A 244 -10.48 -6.71 7.62
C THR A 244 -10.20 -5.45 8.45
N ILE A 245 -9.62 -4.41 7.86
CA ILE A 245 -9.18 -3.22 8.61
C ILE A 245 -10.35 -2.50 9.31
N ALA A 246 -11.53 -2.49 8.68
CA ALA A 246 -12.74 -1.90 9.27
C ALA A 246 -13.23 -2.68 10.50
N ASP A 247 -12.97 -3.98 10.56
CA ASP A 247 -13.37 -4.87 11.65
C ASP A 247 -12.33 -4.90 12.79
N ARG A 248 -11.18 -4.23 12.61
CA ARG A 248 -10.08 -4.20 13.57
C ARG A 248 -10.07 -2.86 14.31
N PRO A 249 -10.62 -2.80 15.54
CA PRO A 249 -10.58 -1.56 16.30
C PRO A 249 -9.13 -1.16 16.58
N ALA A 250 -8.86 0.14 16.50
CA ALA A 250 -7.56 0.69 16.85
C ALA A 250 -7.22 0.32 18.30
N ARG A 251 -6.02 -0.23 18.51
CA ARG A 251 -5.50 -0.48 19.85
C ARG A 251 -4.85 0.78 20.40
N ALA A 252 -5.09 1.05 21.68
CA ALA A 252 -4.32 2.07 22.39
C ALA A 252 -2.84 1.68 22.39
N PRO A 253 -1.91 2.64 22.25
CA PRO A 253 -0.49 2.36 22.39
C PRO A 253 -0.15 1.79 23.76
N LEU A 254 0.96 1.07 23.84
CA LEU A 254 1.44 0.49 25.07
C LEU A 254 1.72 1.59 26.11
N PRO A 255 1.20 1.45 27.35
CA PRO A 255 1.48 2.41 28.42
C PRO A 255 2.99 2.47 28.71
N LEU A 256 3.51 3.66 29.00
CA LEU A 256 4.94 3.91 29.26
C LEU A 256 5.53 2.94 30.30
N GLN A 257 4.76 2.56 31.31
CA GLN A 257 5.14 1.61 32.36
C GLN A 257 5.48 0.21 31.84
N GLN A 258 5.05 -0.12 30.62
CA GLN A 258 5.24 -1.42 29.98
C GLN A 258 6.18 -1.34 28.78
N THR A 259 6.70 -0.14 28.43
CA THR A 259 7.56 0.03 27.24
C THR A 259 9.01 -0.37 27.47
N ALA A 260 9.45 -0.55 28.72
CA ALA A 260 10.85 -0.80 29.07
C ALA A 260 11.55 -1.89 28.22
N PRO A 261 10.95 -3.07 27.99
CA PRO A 261 11.56 -4.12 27.18
C PRO A 261 11.76 -3.72 25.71
N TYR A 262 10.92 -2.83 25.18
CA TYR A 262 10.93 -2.40 23.77
C TYR A 262 11.78 -1.15 23.55
N ASP A 263 11.81 -0.23 24.53
CA ASP A 263 12.69 0.93 24.51
C ASP A 263 14.16 0.49 24.51
N GLY A 264 14.51 -0.57 25.26
CA GLY A 264 15.88 -1.12 25.29
C GLY A 264 16.30 -1.74 23.96
N GLN A 265 15.33 -2.21 23.17
CA GLN A 265 15.53 -2.80 21.84
C GLN A 265 15.48 -1.75 20.72
N THR A 266 14.97 -0.54 21.00
CA THR A 266 14.92 0.56 20.03
C THR A 266 16.28 1.27 19.98
N VAL A 267 17.17 0.76 19.12
CA VAL A 267 18.58 1.19 19.01
C VAL A 267 18.93 1.79 17.63
N GLY A 268 18.02 1.72 16.66
CA GLY A 268 18.19 2.24 15.32
C GLY A 268 17.93 3.74 15.22
N HIS A 269 18.99 4.52 15.31
CA HIS A 269 18.92 5.98 15.15
C HIS A 269 19.98 6.46 14.16
N MET A 270 19.56 7.33 13.24
CA MET A 270 20.45 7.84 12.19
C MET A 270 21.16 9.15 12.54
N HIS A 271 20.70 9.88 13.55
CA HIS A 271 21.27 11.19 13.89
C HIS A 271 21.59 11.29 15.39
N PRO A 272 22.82 11.68 15.77
CA PRO A 272 23.24 11.70 17.18
C PRO A 272 22.62 12.85 18.00
N LEU A 273 22.13 13.92 17.36
CA LEU A 273 21.63 15.13 18.05
C LEU A 273 20.12 15.33 17.94
N HIS A 274 19.41 14.53 17.14
CA HIS A 274 17.98 14.69 16.92
C HIS A 274 17.23 13.53 17.56
N HIS A 275 16.89 13.69 18.84
CA HIS A 275 16.12 12.67 19.56
C HIS A 275 14.68 12.60 19.04
N LEU A 276 14.08 11.42 19.16
CA LEU A 276 12.65 11.24 18.89
C LEU A 276 11.80 11.93 19.96
N SER A 277 10.71 12.55 19.54
CA SER A 277 9.67 13.04 20.45
C SER A 277 9.00 11.88 21.19
N PRO A 278 8.29 12.13 22.31
CA PRO A 278 7.57 11.07 23.02
C PRO A 278 6.62 10.26 22.12
N SER A 279 5.84 10.92 21.26
CA SER A 279 4.93 10.23 20.32
C SER A 279 5.65 9.41 19.25
N GLN A 280 6.81 9.88 18.78
CA GLN A 280 7.64 9.12 17.85
C GLN A 280 8.26 7.88 18.53
N ARG A 281 8.68 7.99 19.81
CA ARG A 281 9.14 6.82 20.57
C ARG A 281 8.03 5.80 20.77
N THR A 282 6.81 6.24 21.06
CA THR A 282 5.64 5.34 21.10
C THR A 282 5.45 4.61 19.77
N ALA A 283 5.58 5.29 18.63
CA ALA A 283 5.52 4.63 17.33
C ALA A 283 6.63 3.60 17.12
N MET A 284 7.86 3.86 17.59
CA MET A 284 8.96 2.89 17.53
C MET A 284 8.71 1.67 18.43
N VAL A 285 8.15 1.87 19.63
CA VAL A 285 7.76 0.76 20.51
C VAL A 285 6.67 -0.10 19.85
N GLU A 286 5.68 0.51 19.22
CA GLU A 286 4.65 -0.24 18.49
C GLU A 286 5.23 -0.94 17.25
N LEU A 287 6.20 -0.35 16.56
CA LEU A 287 6.94 -0.99 15.46
C LEU A 287 7.60 -2.30 15.93
N GLN A 288 8.26 -2.28 17.10
CA GLN A 288 8.90 -3.47 17.68
C GLN A 288 7.91 -4.59 18.05
N ARG A 289 6.60 -4.27 18.12
CA ARG A 289 5.53 -5.22 18.41
C ARG A 289 4.81 -5.72 17.17
N LEU A 290 5.13 -5.18 15.99
CA LEU A 290 4.49 -5.60 14.76
C LEU A 290 4.92 -7.03 14.39
N GLY A 291 3.93 -7.90 14.32
CA GLY A 291 4.06 -9.20 13.68
C GLY A 291 3.88 -9.14 12.17
N GLU A 292 4.09 -10.28 11.52
CA GLU A 292 3.90 -10.42 10.07
C GLU A 292 2.49 -9.98 9.63
N GLY A 293 2.43 -9.13 8.60
CA GLY A 293 1.19 -8.62 8.03
C GLY A 293 0.42 -7.62 8.91
N GLN A 294 0.96 -7.21 10.06
CA GLN A 294 0.33 -6.18 10.89
C GLN A 294 0.64 -4.77 10.36
N ILE A 295 -0.23 -3.83 10.72
CA ILE A 295 -0.17 -2.45 10.23
C ILE A 295 -0.06 -1.50 11.42
N LEU A 296 0.92 -0.61 11.36
CA LEU A 296 1.03 0.53 12.26
C LEU A 296 0.60 1.80 11.53
N ALA A 297 -0.52 2.38 11.95
CA ALA A 297 -0.95 3.69 11.47
C ALA A 297 -0.31 4.80 12.30
N VAL A 298 0.47 5.67 11.66
CA VAL A 298 1.08 6.84 12.32
C VAL A 298 0.48 8.11 11.75
N ASN A 299 -0.26 8.86 12.58
CA ASN A 299 -0.75 10.18 12.22
C ASN A 299 0.24 11.25 12.68
N GLY A 300 0.62 12.15 11.78
CA GLY A 300 1.46 13.29 12.10
C GLY A 300 0.99 14.52 11.32
N PRO A 301 0.56 15.61 11.98
CA PRO A 301 0.35 16.92 11.36
C PRO A 301 1.59 17.44 10.60
N PRO A 302 1.46 18.46 9.74
CA PRO A 302 2.62 19.13 9.14
C PRO A 302 3.64 19.57 10.20
N GLY A 303 4.94 19.38 9.93
CA GLY A 303 6.02 19.78 10.85
C GLY A 303 6.34 18.80 12.01
N THR A 304 5.62 17.69 12.17
CA THR A 304 5.82 16.74 13.29
C THR A 304 6.95 15.72 13.11
N GLY A 305 7.90 15.99 12.22
CA GLY A 305 9.09 15.13 12.05
C GLY A 305 8.82 13.74 11.45
N LYS A 306 7.79 13.56 10.62
CA LYS A 306 7.48 12.28 9.94
C LYS A 306 8.68 11.66 9.21
N THR A 307 9.49 12.49 8.55
CA THR A 307 10.71 12.04 7.86
C THR A 307 11.75 11.50 8.85
N THR A 308 11.91 12.15 10.01
CA THR A 308 12.82 11.70 11.08
C THR A 308 12.37 10.36 11.68
N LEU A 309 11.06 10.18 11.85
CA LEU A 309 10.51 8.88 12.26
C LEU A 309 10.82 7.80 11.22
N LEU A 310 10.58 8.07 9.93
CA LEU A 310 10.84 7.10 8.86
C LEU A 310 12.31 6.68 8.79
N GLN A 311 13.25 7.62 8.97
CA GLN A 311 14.67 7.31 9.07
C GLN A 311 14.97 6.33 10.21
N SER A 312 14.37 6.58 11.37
CA SER A 312 14.55 5.72 12.56
C SER A 312 13.92 4.35 12.35
N VAL A 313 12.76 4.26 11.69
CA VAL A 313 12.14 2.97 11.31
C VAL A 313 13.09 2.16 10.43
N VAL A 314 13.64 2.75 9.36
CA VAL A 314 14.58 2.05 8.46
C VAL A 314 15.84 1.61 9.21
N ALA A 315 16.43 2.52 10.00
CA ALA A 315 17.62 2.22 10.78
C ALA A 315 17.38 1.09 11.78
N GLN A 316 16.23 1.10 12.46
CA GLN A 316 15.85 0.06 13.41
C GLN A 316 15.74 -1.30 12.73
N LEU A 317 15.01 -1.40 11.61
CA LEU A 317 14.87 -2.67 10.89
C LEU A 317 16.22 -3.23 10.42
N TRP A 318 17.16 -2.36 10.01
CA TRP A 318 18.52 -2.77 9.64
C TRP A 318 19.31 -3.28 10.84
N VAL A 319 19.25 -2.58 11.97
CA VAL A 319 19.97 -2.98 13.19
C VAL A 319 19.39 -4.27 13.77
N ASP A 320 18.06 -4.44 13.76
CA ASP A 320 17.39 -5.65 14.21
C ASP A 320 17.84 -6.88 13.41
N ALA A 321 17.87 -6.77 12.08
CA ALA A 321 18.37 -7.82 11.20
C ALA A 321 19.85 -8.14 11.46
N ALA A 322 20.69 -7.10 11.62
CA ALA A 322 22.11 -7.28 11.92
C ALA A 322 22.33 -7.95 13.30
N LEU A 323 21.57 -7.57 14.32
CA LEU A 323 21.62 -8.20 15.65
C LEU A 323 21.17 -9.66 15.60
N ALA A 324 20.15 -9.97 14.81
CA ALA A 324 19.70 -11.34 14.54
C ALA A 324 20.71 -12.15 13.71
N GLY A 325 21.68 -11.50 13.06
CA GLY A 325 22.62 -12.15 12.13
C GLY A 325 21.95 -12.60 10.83
N GLY A 326 20.81 -11.98 10.48
CA GLY A 326 20.06 -12.29 9.27
C GLY A 326 20.39 -11.35 8.11
N ASP A 327 19.69 -11.54 7.00
CA ASP A 327 19.82 -10.70 5.81
C ASP A 327 19.23 -9.30 6.03
N CYS A 328 19.79 -8.30 5.34
CA CYS A 328 19.25 -6.94 5.36
C CYS A 328 17.81 -6.93 4.82
N PRO A 329 16.84 -6.35 5.54
CA PRO A 329 15.44 -6.41 5.14
C PRO A 329 15.19 -5.56 3.91
N LEU A 330 14.32 -6.05 3.01
CA LEU A 330 13.82 -5.26 1.89
C LEU A 330 12.76 -4.28 2.39
N ILE A 331 13.03 -2.99 2.25
CA ILE A 331 12.11 -1.92 2.66
C ILE A 331 11.64 -1.18 1.40
N VAL A 332 10.33 -1.18 1.19
CA VAL A 332 9.69 -0.47 0.07
C VAL A 332 8.93 0.74 0.61
N VAL A 333 9.30 1.93 0.12
CA VAL A 333 8.58 3.17 0.41
C VAL A 333 7.75 3.54 -0.80
N ALA A 334 6.43 3.64 -0.62
CA ALA A 334 5.48 4.01 -1.66
C ALA A 334 4.74 5.29 -1.31
N SER A 335 4.37 6.07 -2.34
CA SER A 335 3.59 7.30 -2.20
C SER A 335 2.86 7.60 -3.50
N THR A 336 1.70 8.24 -3.40
CA THR A 336 0.97 8.78 -4.56
C THR A 336 1.65 10.03 -5.15
N ASN A 337 2.59 10.63 -4.42
CA ASN A 337 3.39 11.76 -4.88
C ASN A 337 4.87 11.38 -4.99
N VAL A 338 5.42 11.46 -6.20
CA VAL A 338 6.82 11.16 -6.49
C VAL A 338 7.78 12.03 -5.68
N LYS A 339 7.47 13.32 -5.48
CA LYS A 339 8.32 14.22 -4.68
C LYS A 339 8.49 13.75 -3.24
N ALA A 340 7.48 13.08 -2.67
CA ALA A 340 7.60 12.52 -1.34
C ALA A 340 8.61 11.36 -1.29
N VAL A 341 8.69 10.55 -2.35
CA VAL A 341 9.67 9.45 -2.45
C VAL A 341 11.09 10.00 -2.63
N GLU A 342 11.26 10.98 -3.52
CA GLU A 342 12.54 11.68 -3.73
C GLU A 342 13.06 12.29 -2.41
N ASN A 343 12.19 12.98 -1.66
CA ASN A 343 12.53 13.56 -0.37
C ASN A 343 13.03 12.52 0.66
N VAL A 344 12.50 11.29 0.63
CA VAL A 344 13.00 10.22 1.49
C VAL A 344 14.43 9.86 1.09
N LEU A 345 14.69 9.62 -0.19
CA LEU A 345 16.03 9.29 -0.69
C LEU A 345 17.06 10.39 -0.40
N ASP A 346 16.72 11.65 -0.67
CA ASP A 346 17.54 12.81 -0.36
C ASP A 346 17.87 12.89 1.12
N SER A 347 16.88 12.58 1.97
CA SER A 347 17.07 12.62 3.41
C SER A 347 18.11 11.61 3.89
N PHE A 348 18.15 10.39 3.33
CA PHE A 348 19.18 9.40 3.68
C PHE A 348 20.56 9.80 3.16
N ALA A 349 20.64 10.36 1.96
CA ALA A 349 21.90 10.85 1.39
C ALA A 349 22.48 12.00 2.22
N LYS A 350 21.63 12.96 2.62
CA LYS A 350 22.01 14.11 3.45
C LYS A 350 22.56 13.67 4.81
N ILE A 351 21.87 12.75 5.49
CA ILE A 351 22.30 12.26 6.81
C ILE A 351 23.68 11.61 6.75
N SER A 352 23.96 10.79 5.73
CA SER A 352 25.28 10.19 5.58
C SER A 352 26.37 11.23 5.40
N ALA A 353 26.09 12.32 4.67
CA ALA A 353 27.02 13.44 4.52
C ALA A 353 27.26 14.19 5.83
N GLU A 354 26.22 14.41 6.64
CA GLU A 354 26.30 15.14 7.92
C GLU A 354 26.97 14.33 9.04
N THR A 355 26.70 13.03 9.11
CA THR A 355 27.21 12.13 10.16
C THR A 355 28.58 11.55 9.84
N GLY A 356 28.99 11.57 8.56
CA GLY A 356 30.20 10.92 8.08
C GLY A 356 30.09 9.38 7.99
N HIS A 357 28.91 8.79 8.22
CA HIS A 357 28.69 7.36 8.06
C HIS A 357 28.82 6.95 6.59
N ARG A 358 29.60 5.90 6.31
CA ARG A 358 29.85 5.39 4.96
C ARG A 358 29.65 3.88 4.90
N ARG A 359 29.27 3.39 3.74
CA ARG A 359 29.27 1.95 3.44
C ARG A 359 30.71 1.48 3.36
N TRP A 360 31.01 0.30 3.89
CA TRP A 360 32.25 -0.43 3.58
C TRP A 360 32.06 -1.17 2.24
N HIS A 361 31.68 -0.39 1.22
CA HIS A 361 31.42 -0.87 -0.13
C HIS A 361 31.72 0.28 -1.10
N PRO A 362 32.34 0.02 -2.28
CA PRO A 362 32.70 1.08 -3.23
C PRO A 362 31.50 1.86 -3.81
N TYR A 363 30.30 1.29 -3.75
CA TYR A 363 29.07 1.95 -4.17
C TYR A 363 28.76 3.21 -3.35
N GLY A 364 28.84 4.37 -4.00
CA GLY A 364 28.66 5.68 -3.39
C GLY A 364 27.38 6.43 -3.76
N ARG A 365 26.45 5.83 -4.53
CA ARG A 365 25.30 6.56 -5.09
C ARG A 365 24.10 6.72 -4.14
N GLY A 366 24.24 6.40 -2.85
CA GLY A 366 23.20 6.61 -1.83
C GLY A 366 22.81 5.34 -1.07
N PHE A 367 21.67 5.39 -0.36
CA PHE A 367 21.21 4.28 0.48
C PHE A 367 19.94 3.56 0.02
N GLY A 368 19.27 4.08 -1.00
CA GLY A 368 18.07 3.49 -1.56
C GLY A 368 18.05 3.62 -3.07
N LEU A 369 17.16 2.86 -3.70
CA LEU A 369 16.90 2.91 -5.14
C LEU A 369 15.52 3.52 -5.39
N PHE A 370 15.41 4.29 -6.46
CA PHE A 370 14.14 4.79 -6.95
C PHE A 370 13.58 3.84 -8.01
N LEU A 371 12.38 3.29 -7.75
CA LEU A 371 11.69 2.42 -8.72
C LEU A 371 10.97 3.29 -9.75
N ALA A 372 11.52 3.37 -10.97
CA ALA A 372 11.01 4.24 -12.03
C ALA A 372 10.97 3.56 -13.39
N SER A 373 10.18 4.14 -14.31
CA SER A 373 10.21 3.77 -15.73
C SER A 373 11.54 4.18 -16.36
N GLU A 374 11.98 3.43 -17.37
CA GLU A 374 13.22 3.70 -18.12
C GLU A 374 13.27 5.11 -18.73
N SER A 375 12.11 5.66 -19.09
CA SER A 375 11.97 7.00 -19.66
C SER A 375 12.14 8.15 -18.66
N ARG A 376 12.18 7.86 -17.35
CA ARG A 376 12.19 8.90 -16.32
C ARG A 376 13.62 9.35 -16.03
N GLN A 377 13.89 10.63 -16.26
CA GLN A 377 15.11 11.27 -15.81
C GLN A 377 15.02 11.60 -14.32
N THR A 378 16.04 11.20 -13.54
CA THR A 378 16.13 11.48 -12.11
C THR A 378 17.59 11.53 -11.68
N GLY A 379 17.88 12.32 -10.63
CA GLY A 379 19.21 12.38 -10.02
C GLY A 379 19.49 11.24 -9.04
N HIS A 380 18.48 10.42 -8.71
CA HIS A 380 18.63 9.29 -7.78
C HIS A 380 19.02 8.00 -8.53
N PRO A 381 19.68 7.03 -7.87
CA PRO A 381 19.91 5.72 -8.45
C PRO A 381 18.60 5.02 -8.76
N VAL A 382 18.44 4.56 -10.01
CA VAL A 382 17.19 3.96 -10.48
C VAL A 382 17.30 2.44 -10.52
N CYS A 383 16.28 1.77 -10.03
CA CYS A 383 16.02 0.36 -10.33
C CYS A 383 14.89 0.30 -11.36
N THR A 384 15.16 -0.32 -12.51
CA THR A 384 14.16 -0.55 -13.56
C THR A 384 13.82 -2.04 -13.63
N GLY A 385 12.89 -2.41 -14.51
CA GLY A 385 12.59 -3.81 -14.79
C GLY A 385 13.70 -4.56 -15.54
N LYS A 386 14.73 -3.87 -16.04
CA LYS A 386 15.83 -4.47 -16.83
C LYS A 386 17.22 -4.25 -16.25
N SER A 387 17.38 -3.23 -15.41
CA SER A 387 18.69 -2.87 -14.89
C SER A 387 18.65 -2.24 -13.52
N HIS A 388 19.73 -2.43 -12.77
CA HIS A 388 19.97 -1.73 -11.51
C HIS A 388 21.45 -1.36 -11.32
N PRO A 389 21.77 -0.37 -10.46
CA PRO A 389 23.13 0.14 -10.33
C PRO A 389 24.13 -0.87 -9.77
N PHE A 390 23.67 -1.97 -9.16
CA PHE A 390 24.53 -2.98 -8.58
C PHE A 390 25.13 -3.98 -9.59
N GLU A 391 24.65 -4.01 -10.85
CA GLU A 391 25.18 -4.91 -11.89
C GLU A 391 26.68 -4.68 -12.12
N GLU A 392 27.15 -3.43 -11.92
CA GLU A 392 28.57 -3.07 -12.04
C GLU A 392 29.46 -3.74 -10.97
N PHE A 393 28.88 -4.31 -9.90
CA PHE A 393 29.60 -5.02 -8.83
C PHE A 393 29.42 -6.53 -8.87
N GLU A 394 28.61 -7.06 -9.79
CA GLU A 394 28.29 -8.49 -9.88
C GLU A 394 29.30 -9.27 -10.76
N THR A 395 30.49 -8.71 -10.99
CA THR A 395 31.61 -9.40 -11.67
C THR A 395 32.65 -9.90 -10.67
N PRO A 396 33.42 -10.96 -11.00
CA PRO A 396 34.48 -11.47 -10.12
C PRO A 396 35.52 -10.39 -9.74
N GLU A 397 35.88 -9.52 -10.68
CA GLU A 397 36.87 -8.47 -10.47
C GLU A 397 36.37 -7.41 -9.49
N MET A 398 35.10 -7.01 -9.63
CA MET A 398 34.50 -5.97 -8.78
C MET A 398 34.14 -6.51 -7.40
N LEU A 399 33.74 -7.78 -7.31
CA LEU A 399 33.60 -8.47 -6.02
C LEU A 399 34.93 -8.50 -5.26
N ALA A 400 36.03 -8.87 -5.92
CA ALA A 400 37.36 -8.86 -5.31
C ALA A 400 37.83 -7.44 -4.91
N ALA A 401 37.43 -6.41 -5.65
CA ALA A 401 37.70 -5.02 -5.29
C ALA A 401 36.87 -4.58 -4.07
N ALA A 402 35.59 -4.95 -4.01
CA ALA A 402 34.71 -4.67 -2.89
C ALA A 402 35.17 -5.38 -1.61
N GLU A 403 35.58 -6.65 -1.70
CA GLU A 403 36.14 -7.42 -0.58
C GLU A 403 37.39 -6.74 -0.01
N ARG A 404 38.34 -6.34 -0.89
CA ARG A 404 39.54 -5.63 -0.46
C ARG A 404 39.22 -4.32 0.25
N HIS A 405 38.32 -3.52 -0.33
CA HIS A 405 37.87 -2.27 0.27
C HIS A 405 37.23 -2.50 1.65
N TYR A 406 36.37 -3.51 1.77
CA TYR A 406 35.74 -3.88 3.03
C TYR A 406 36.78 -4.26 4.10
N LEU A 407 37.78 -5.08 3.74
CA LEU A 407 38.85 -5.51 4.65
C LEU A 407 39.78 -4.35 5.04
N ASP A 408 40.05 -3.40 4.14
CA ASP A 408 40.82 -2.19 4.44
C ASP A 408 40.08 -1.32 5.45
N CYS A 409 38.77 -1.11 5.26
CA CYS A 409 37.93 -0.40 6.23
C CYS A 409 37.90 -1.10 7.59
N ALA A 410 37.75 -2.43 7.59
CA ALA A 410 37.80 -3.23 8.82
C ALA A 410 39.14 -3.10 9.54
N ALA A 411 40.24 -3.09 8.79
CA ALA A 411 41.57 -2.95 9.36
C ALA A 411 41.79 -1.59 10.03
N MET A 412 41.19 -0.54 9.48
CA MET A 412 41.17 0.79 10.10
C MET A 412 40.33 0.82 11.38
N HIS A 413 39.15 0.19 11.36
CA HIS A 413 38.22 0.15 12.50
C HIS A 413 38.79 -0.65 13.67
N PHE A 414 39.19 -1.90 13.44
CA PHE A 414 39.72 -2.79 14.48
C PHE A 414 41.20 -2.56 14.79
N ARG A 415 41.89 -1.70 14.03
CA ARG A 415 43.34 -1.46 14.11
C ARG A 415 44.18 -2.74 14.01
N ARG A 416 43.69 -3.72 13.25
CA ARG A 416 44.35 -5.01 12.96
C ARG A 416 43.88 -5.51 11.60
N ARG A 417 44.73 -6.23 10.87
CA ARG A 417 44.25 -6.91 9.65
C ARG A 417 43.31 -8.05 10.05
N GLY A 418 42.14 -8.10 9.44
CA GLY A 418 41.20 -9.21 9.59
C GLY A 418 41.63 -10.41 8.75
N ASP A 419 41.26 -11.61 9.18
CA ASP A 419 41.57 -12.87 8.50
C ASP A 419 40.53 -13.25 7.43
N GLY A 420 39.84 -12.26 6.85
CA GLY A 420 38.80 -12.42 5.83
C GLY A 420 37.43 -11.87 6.26
N VAL A 421 36.50 -11.81 5.29
CA VAL A 421 35.18 -11.19 5.45
C VAL A 421 34.39 -11.83 6.59
N GLY A 422 34.39 -13.16 6.69
CA GLY A 422 33.64 -13.88 7.72
C GLY A 422 34.07 -13.54 9.15
N THR A 423 35.39 -13.44 9.40
CA THR A 423 35.94 -13.07 10.70
C THR A 423 35.56 -11.63 11.06
N VAL A 424 35.66 -10.71 10.10
CA VAL A 424 35.28 -9.30 10.31
C VAL A 424 33.77 -9.18 10.60
N VAL A 425 32.92 -9.90 9.87
CA VAL A 425 31.47 -9.92 10.13
C VAL A 425 31.17 -10.45 11.53
N HIS A 426 31.85 -11.51 11.96
CA HIS A 426 31.72 -12.05 13.31
C HIS A 426 32.12 -11.02 14.38
N ASP A 427 33.26 -10.36 14.21
CA ASP A 427 33.75 -9.35 15.15
C ASP A 427 32.82 -8.13 15.24
N LEU A 428 32.35 -7.63 14.10
CA LEU A 428 31.38 -6.53 14.04
C LEU A 428 30.07 -6.92 14.72
N HIS A 429 29.59 -8.16 14.50
CA HIS A 429 28.39 -8.65 15.15
C HIS A 429 28.55 -8.74 16.67
N ALA A 430 29.71 -9.18 17.14
CA ALA A 430 30.03 -9.22 18.57
C ALA A 430 30.08 -7.81 19.18
N GLU A 431 30.70 -6.84 18.51
CA GLU A 431 30.73 -5.42 18.94
C GLU A 431 29.30 -4.84 18.99
N LEU A 432 28.50 -5.09 17.96
CA LEU A 432 27.11 -4.64 17.88
C LEU A 432 26.25 -5.22 19.01
N LYS A 433 26.37 -6.53 19.29
CA LYS A 433 25.67 -7.18 20.41
C LYS A 433 26.09 -6.62 21.76
N ALA A 434 27.38 -6.35 21.97
CA ALA A 434 27.87 -5.76 23.21
C ALA A 434 27.32 -4.35 23.43
N LEU A 435 27.27 -3.53 22.38
CA LEU A 435 26.68 -2.19 22.42
C LEU A 435 25.17 -2.25 22.71
N ALA A 436 24.43 -3.14 22.03
CA ALA A 436 23.00 -3.31 22.26
C ALA A 436 22.70 -3.76 23.70
N ALA A 437 23.44 -4.73 24.24
CA ALA A 437 23.29 -5.17 25.63
C ALA A 437 23.58 -4.05 26.65
N ARG A 438 24.56 -3.19 26.35
CA ARG A 438 24.85 -2.02 27.19
C ARG A 438 23.71 -1.00 27.16
N LEU A 439 23.12 -0.74 25.99
CA LEU A 439 21.96 0.16 25.85
C LEU A 439 20.74 -0.40 26.59
N ASP A 440 20.45 -1.68 26.43
CA ASP A 440 19.36 -2.36 27.13
C ASP A 440 19.50 -2.23 28.66
N THR A 441 20.71 -2.46 29.18
CA THR A 441 21.01 -2.28 30.62
C THR A 441 20.75 -0.83 31.08
N LEU A 442 21.17 0.16 30.29
CA LEU A 442 20.98 1.58 30.63
C LEU A 442 19.51 1.98 30.61
N VAL A 443 18.74 1.49 29.63
CA VAL A 443 17.30 1.76 29.52
C VAL A 443 16.54 1.09 30.65
N ALA A 444 16.86 -0.17 30.97
CA ALA A 444 16.26 -0.90 32.10
C ALA A 444 16.54 -0.20 33.44
N ALA A 445 17.78 0.28 33.67
CA ALA A 445 18.12 1.05 34.86
C ALA A 445 17.31 2.36 34.93
N ARG A 446 17.16 3.06 33.80
CA ARG A 446 16.35 4.30 33.73
C ARG A 446 14.87 4.04 34.04
N HIS A 447 14.30 2.96 33.52
CA HIS A 447 12.92 2.56 33.83
C HIS A 447 12.77 2.16 35.30
N THR A 448 13.74 1.44 35.87
CA THR A 448 13.76 1.10 37.30
C THR A 448 13.72 2.36 38.18
N LEU A 449 14.52 3.38 37.84
CA LEU A 449 14.47 4.68 38.51
C LEU A 449 13.10 5.36 38.34
N PHE A 450 12.58 5.40 37.11
CA PHE A 450 11.25 5.97 36.83
C PHE A 450 10.14 5.33 37.68
N HIS A 451 10.17 4.00 37.85
CA HIS A 451 9.22 3.29 38.71
C HIS A 451 9.41 3.63 40.20
N ALA A 452 10.65 3.76 40.67
CA ALA A 452 10.95 4.03 42.07
C ALA A 452 10.62 5.47 42.52
N LEU A 453 10.67 6.43 41.60
CA LEU A 453 10.61 7.87 41.91
C LEU A 453 9.21 8.49 41.78
N GLY A 454 8.19 7.67 41.54
CA GLY A 454 6.87 8.15 41.13
C GLY A 454 6.88 8.42 39.63
N GLN A 455 5.94 7.80 38.91
CA GLN A 455 5.86 7.73 37.45
C GLN A 455 5.41 9.07 36.82
N ASP A 456 6.03 10.17 37.25
CA ASP A 456 5.75 11.50 36.71
C ASP A 456 6.40 11.63 35.32
N VAL A 457 5.54 11.71 34.32
CA VAL A 457 5.92 11.76 32.91
C VAL A 457 6.47 13.15 32.54
N ASP A 458 6.13 14.19 33.30
CA ASP A 458 6.44 15.58 32.98
C ASP A 458 7.78 16.02 33.57
N ASP A 459 8.11 15.62 34.80
CA ASP A 459 9.40 15.95 35.44
C ASP A 459 10.54 15.04 34.93
N GLY A 460 10.23 13.80 34.56
CA GLY A 460 11.18 12.84 34.01
C GLY A 460 12.16 12.26 35.03
N ALA A 461 12.60 11.02 34.81
CA ALA A 461 13.37 10.23 35.79
C ALA A 461 14.64 10.91 36.36
N VAL A 462 15.30 11.80 35.61
CA VAL A 462 16.52 12.49 36.07
C VAL A 462 16.18 13.62 37.05
N ALA A 463 15.11 14.38 36.82
CA ALA A 463 14.70 15.44 37.74
C ALA A 463 14.16 14.84 39.04
N SER A 464 13.32 13.81 38.94
CA SER A 464 12.81 13.07 40.09
C SER A 464 13.95 12.44 40.90
N TYR A 465 14.99 11.92 40.23
CA TYR A 465 16.16 11.34 40.91
C TYR A 465 16.97 12.40 41.66
N ARG A 466 17.19 13.56 41.03
CA ARG A 466 17.86 14.69 41.69
C ARG A 466 17.08 15.19 42.89
N ALA A 467 15.76 15.24 42.80
CA ALA A 467 14.89 15.59 43.92
C ALA A 467 15.00 14.57 45.07
N LEU A 468 14.88 13.26 44.77
CA LEU A 468 15.02 12.22 45.80
C LEU A 468 16.41 12.24 46.45
N LEU A 469 17.48 12.41 45.66
CA LEU A 469 18.84 12.55 46.20
C LEU A 469 18.96 13.76 47.12
N ALA A 470 18.34 14.89 46.77
CA ALA A 470 18.34 16.06 47.63
C ALA A 470 17.65 15.75 48.96
N THR A 471 16.46 15.15 48.93
CA THR A 471 15.70 14.75 50.13
C THR A 471 16.49 13.77 51.02
N LEU A 472 17.08 12.72 50.44
CA LEU A 472 17.88 11.75 51.19
C LEU A 472 19.14 12.37 51.80
N ASN A 473 19.78 13.32 51.12
CA ASN A 473 20.93 14.04 51.66
C ASN A 473 20.53 14.96 52.84
N GLU A 474 19.35 15.58 52.79
CA GLU A 474 18.81 16.35 53.92
C GLU A 474 18.53 15.45 55.13
N GLU A 475 17.92 14.28 54.92
CA GLU A 475 17.68 13.31 55.99
C GLU A 475 18.98 12.78 56.62
N LEU A 476 19.98 12.45 55.80
CA LEU A 476 21.31 12.04 56.26
C LEU A 476 21.97 13.14 57.11
N THR A 477 21.83 14.40 56.69
CA THR A 477 22.36 15.54 57.43
C THR A 477 21.68 15.66 58.79
N ARG A 478 20.35 15.59 58.84
CA ARG A 478 19.57 15.58 60.10
C ARG A 478 19.98 14.43 61.01
N CYS A 479 20.16 13.22 60.48
CA CYS A 479 20.58 12.06 61.27
C CYS A 479 21.99 12.25 61.86
N ARG A 480 22.93 12.84 61.11
CA ARG A 480 24.28 13.14 61.58
C ARG A 480 24.27 14.17 62.72
N GLU A 481 23.45 15.21 62.60
CA GLU A 481 23.29 16.22 63.67
C GLU A 481 22.73 15.61 64.94
N GLN A 482 21.70 14.75 64.85
CA GLN A 482 21.15 14.04 66.00
C GLN A 482 22.18 13.12 66.66
N LEU A 483 22.98 12.40 65.86
CA LEU A 483 24.07 11.56 66.37
C LEU A 483 25.13 12.39 67.10
N ALA A 484 25.48 13.56 66.58
CA ALA A 484 26.43 14.47 67.23
C ALA A 484 25.88 14.99 68.58
N GLN A 485 24.60 15.35 68.63
CA GLN A 485 23.94 15.79 69.87
C GLN A 485 23.89 14.67 70.92
N LEU A 486 23.59 13.43 70.52
CA LEU A 486 23.58 12.29 71.43
C LEU A 486 24.98 11.97 71.96
N ARG A 487 26.02 12.07 71.13
CA ARG A 487 27.42 11.91 71.57
C ARG A 487 27.82 12.98 72.56
N ALA A 488 27.51 14.24 72.28
CA ALA A 488 27.79 15.34 73.22
C ALA A 488 27.12 15.10 74.58
N ARG A 489 25.86 14.66 74.59
CA ARG A 489 25.15 14.31 75.83
C ARG A 489 25.74 13.11 76.57
N LEU A 490 26.27 12.13 75.84
CA LEU A 490 26.97 10.98 76.42
C LEU A 490 28.27 11.44 77.08
N ASP A 491 29.09 12.22 76.37
CA ASP A 491 30.35 12.77 76.88
C ASP A 491 30.12 13.64 78.13
N GLU A 492 29.08 14.50 78.12
CA GLU A 492 28.68 15.29 79.29
C GLU A 492 28.26 14.40 80.47
N SER A 493 27.53 13.32 80.22
CA SER A 493 27.12 12.37 81.25
C SER A 493 28.31 11.59 81.82
N GLU A 494 29.26 11.19 80.98
CA GLU A 494 30.50 10.50 81.39
C GLU A 494 31.38 11.44 82.21
N GLN A 495 31.55 12.70 81.78
CA GLN A 495 32.28 13.71 82.54
C GLN A 495 31.62 14.02 83.89
N ALA A 496 30.29 14.10 83.94
CA ALA A 496 29.55 14.30 85.18
C ALA A 496 29.67 13.08 86.12
N ALA A 497 29.65 11.86 85.58
CA ALA A 497 29.86 10.64 86.36
C ALA A 497 31.29 10.57 86.92
N ASP A 498 32.30 10.89 86.11
CA ASP A 498 33.70 10.96 86.53
C ASP A 498 33.95 12.03 87.60
N ALA A 499 33.30 13.20 87.47
CA ALA A 499 33.38 14.26 88.46
C ALA A 499 32.73 13.84 89.79
N ALA A 500 31.58 13.15 89.73
CA ALA A 500 30.90 12.62 90.91
C ALA A 500 31.68 11.49 91.61
N LEU A 501 32.51 10.74 90.87
CA LEU A 501 33.40 9.70 91.42
C LEU A 501 34.66 10.26 92.11
N ARG A 502 35.02 11.51 91.81
CA ARG A 502 36.20 12.21 92.37
C ARG A 502 35.86 13.16 93.54
N ALA A 503 34.58 13.47 93.74
CA ALA A 503 34.06 14.20 94.89
C ALA A 503 33.71 13.23 96.01
#